data_AF-A0A821S6L2-F1
#
_entry.id   AF-A0A821S6L2-F1
#
_cell.length_a   1.000
_cell.length_b   1.000
_cell.length_c   1.000
_cell.angle_alpha   90.00
_cell.angle_beta   90.00
_cell.angle_gamma   90.00
#
_symmetry.space_group_name_H-M   'P 1'
#
loop_
_entity.id
_entity.type
_entity.pdbx_description
1 polymer ?
#
loop_
_entity_poly.entity_id
_entity_poly.type
_entity_poly.pdbx_seq_one_letter_code
_entity_poly.pdbx_strand_id
1 'polypeptide(L)' 'MLIKLPNGLPRSVINVRDAYFTTKTRRVSLDEGVGHVLVESIIPYPPGVPLLVPGEIMEQHHLDFLRYFL' A
#
# COMPACT_ATOMS: atom_id res chain seq x y z
N MET A 1 -17.02 15.64 5.08
CA MET A 1 -16.68 14.72 3.98
C MET A 1 -16.46 13.35 4.61
N LEU A 2 -17.18 12.31 4.18
CA LEU A 2 -17.01 10.96 4.75
C LEU A 2 -15.79 10.31 4.09
N ILE A 3 -14.79 9.93 4.89
CA ILE A 3 -13.67 9.12 4.43
C ILE A 3 -14.22 7.74 4.09
N LYS A 4 -14.07 7.30 2.83
CA LYS A 4 -14.36 5.92 2.47
C LYS A 4 -13.09 5.10 2.70
N LEU A 5 -13.21 4.09 3.55
CA LEU A 5 -12.16 3.08 3.67
C LEU A 5 -11.99 2.35 2.33
N PRO A 6 -10.76 1.91 2.03
CA PRO A 6 -10.47 0.93 0.99
C PRO A 6 -11.45 -0.25 1.04
N ASN A 7 -11.89 -0.70 -0.13
CA ASN A 7 -12.88 -1.77 -0.22
C ASN A 7 -12.18 -3.13 -0.09
N GLY A 8 -12.54 -3.90 0.93
CA GLY A 8 -11.99 -5.25 1.14
C GLY A 8 -10.55 -5.23 1.67
N LEU A 9 -9.94 -6.41 1.71
CA LEU A 9 -8.54 -6.56 2.07
C LEU A 9 -7.65 -6.34 0.84
N PRO A 10 -6.44 -5.77 1.00
CA PRO A 10 -5.51 -5.66 -0.10
C PRO A 10 -5.16 -7.03 -0.68
N ARG A 11 -4.91 -7.06 -1.99
CA ARG A 11 -4.60 -8.32 -2.69
C ARG A 11 -3.13 -8.68 -2.49
N SER A 12 -2.88 -9.82 -1.85
CA SER A 12 -1.54 -10.41 -1.76
C SER A 12 -1.11 -11.00 -3.11
N VAL A 13 0.08 -10.63 -3.59
CA VAL A 13 0.66 -11.08 -4.87
C VAL A 13 1.81 -12.04 -4.65
N ILE A 14 2.65 -11.77 -3.66
CA ILE A 14 3.78 -12.62 -3.26
C ILE A 14 3.84 -12.73 -1.73
N ASN A 15 4.63 -13.67 -1.23
CA ASN A 15 4.81 -13.81 0.21
C ASN A 15 5.48 -12.56 0.81
N VAL A 16 5.04 -12.15 2.00
CA VAL A 16 5.60 -11.01 2.74
C VAL A 16 7.12 -11.14 2.91
N ARG A 17 7.62 -12.35 3.19
CA ARG A 17 9.06 -12.62 3.31
C ARG A 17 9.80 -12.31 2.01
N ASP A 18 9.29 -12.78 0.88
CA ASP A 18 9.93 -12.60 -0.42
C ASP A 18 9.92 -11.13 -0.83
N ALA A 19 8.80 -10.43 -0.59
CA ALA A 19 8.68 -9.00 -0.83
C ALA A 19 9.64 -8.18 0.04
N TYR A 20 9.80 -8.54 1.32
CA TYR A 20 10.62 -7.80 2.27
C TYR A 20 12.13 -7.99 2.01
N PHE A 21 12.56 -9.20 1.62
CA PHE A 21 13.98 -9.51 1.42
C PHE A 21 14.46 -9.38 -0.04
N THR A 22 13.60 -8.96 -0.97
CA THR A 22 13.99 -8.77 -2.37
C THR A 22 14.96 -7.61 -2.53
N THR A 23 15.97 -7.78 -3.39
CA THR A 23 16.86 -6.69 -3.83
C THR A 23 16.35 -5.97 -5.08
N LYS A 24 15.28 -6.50 -5.71
CA LYS A 24 14.68 -5.95 -6.92
C LYS A 24 13.63 -4.90 -6.57
N THR A 25 14.07 -3.72 -6.15
CA THR A 25 13.20 -2.63 -5.70
C THR A 25 13.45 -1.35 -6.52
N ARG A 26 12.44 -0.48 -6.56
CA ARG A 26 12.55 0.88 -7.11
C ARG A 26 11.73 1.83 -6.25
N ARG A 27 12.25 3.02 -6.00
CA ARG A 27 11.46 4.10 -5.38
C ARG A 27 10.58 4.75 -6.43
N VAL A 28 9.36 5.06 -6.04
CA VAL A 28 8.33 5.67 -6.89
C VAL A 28 7.62 6.77 -6.11
N SER A 29 7.02 7.72 -6.82
CA SER A 29 6.04 8.60 -6.21
C SER A 29 4.81 7.81 -5.76
N LEU A 30 4.01 8.38 -4.85
CA LEU A 30 2.81 7.71 -4.35
C LEU A 30 1.81 7.41 -5.47
N ASP A 31 1.67 8.32 -6.43
CA ASP A 31 0.78 8.18 -7.59
C ASP A 31 1.21 7.05 -8.53
N GLU A 32 2.52 6.91 -8.74
CA GLU A 32 3.12 5.82 -9.52
C GLU A 32 3.12 4.48 -8.78
N GLY A 33 2.74 4.44 -7.50
CA GLY A 33 2.64 3.21 -6.72
C GLY A 33 1.50 2.31 -7.16
N VAL A 34 0.44 2.86 -7.74
CA VAL A 34 -0.73 2.08 -8.19
C VAL A 34 -0.32 1.05 -9.23
N GLY A 35 -0.71 -0.20 -9.02
CA GLY A 35 -0.33 -1.34 -9.86
C GLY A 35 0.99 -2.01 -9.47
N HIS A 36 1.71 -1.49 -8.47
CA HIS A 36 2.98 -2.07 -8.00
C HIS A 36 2.81 -2.86 -6.69
N VAL A 37 3.65 -3.89 -6.56
CA VAL A 37 3.78 -4.68 -5.33
C VAL A 37 4.67 -3.92 -4.36
N LEU A 38 4.21 -3.77 -3.12
CA LEU A 38 4.96 -3.11 -2.08
C LEU A 38 6.08 -3.99 -1.56
N VAL A 39 7.18 -3.35 -1.19
CA VAL A 39 8.32 -3.96 -0.48
C VAL A 39 8.50 -3.39 0.93
N GLU A 40 7.75 -2.33 1.25
CA GLU A 40 7.68 -1.68 2.57
C GLU A 40 6.21 -1.45 2.93
N SER A 41 5.90 -1.35 4.22
CA SER A 41 4.51 -1.10 4.67
C SER A 41 4.12 0.35 4.51
N ILE A 42 2.85 0.61 4.17
CA ILE A 42 2.23 1.94 4.27
C ILE A 42 1.32 1.95 5.49
N ILE A 43 1.64 2.82 6.46
CA ILE A 43 0.99 2.88 7.77
C ILE A 43 0.51 4.32 8.00
N PRO A 44 -0.70 4.71 7.52
CA PRO A 44 -1.23 6.05 7.73
C PRO A 44 -1.62 6.27 9.19
N TYR A 45 -1.51 7.51 9.65
CA TYR A 45 -1.95 7.93 10.98
C TYR A 45 -2.94 9.09 10.90
N PRO A 46 -4.04 9.07 11.70
CA PRO A 46 -4.55 7.95 12.51
C PRO A 46 -5.18 6.85 11.65
N PRO A 47 -5.26 5.57 12.10
CA PRO A 47 -5.00 5.06 13.46
C PRO A 47 -3.58 4.51 13.71
N GLY A 48 -2.69 4.49 12.71
CA GLY A 48 -1.33 3.93 12.89
C GLY A 48 -1.26 2.41 12.81
N VAL A 49 -2.20 1.77 12.09
CA VAL A 49 -2.12 0.35 11.71
C VAL A 49 -1.82 0.21 10.21
N PRO A 50 -1.22 -0.91 9.76
CA PRO A 50 -0.90 -1.09 8.35
C PRO A 50 -2.14 -1.00 7.46
N LEU A 51 -2.04 -0.15 6.44
CA LEU A 51 -2.99 -0.14 5.32
C LEU A 51 -2.56 -1.14 4.25
N LEU A 52 -1.26 -1.17 3.96
CA LEU A 52 -0.63 -2.08 3.02
C LEU A 52 0.65 -2.64 3.65
N VAL A 53 0.93 -3.91 3.39
CA VAL A 53 2.15 -4.61 3.82
C VAL A 53 2.94 -5.14 2.62
N PRO A 54 4.23 -5.49 2.79
CA PRO A 54 5.04 -6.04 1.72
C PRO A 54 4.38 -7.27 1.08
N GLY A 55 4.40 -7.33 -0.25
CA GLY A 55 3.82 -8.41 -1.04
C GLY A 55 2.39 -8.16 -1.49
N GLU A 56 1.74 -7.11 -1.00
CA GLU A 56 0.44 -6.63 -1.49
C GLU A 56 0.61 -5.66 -2.65
N ILE A 57 -0.42 -5.56 -3.50
CA ILE A 57 -0.46 -4.59 -4.59
C ILE A 57 -1.21 -3.32 -4.17
N MET A 58 -0.66 -2.15 -4.50
CA MET A 58 -1.39 -0.89 -4.34
C MET A 58 -2.41 -0.74 -5.46
N GLU A 59 -3.68 -0.66 -5.10
CA GLU A 59 -4.79 -0.33 -6.01
C GLU A 59 -5.26 1.12 -5.83
N GLN A 60 -6.01 1.63 -6.81
CA GLN A 60 -6.46 3.04 -6.84
C GLN A 60 -7.18 3.47 -5.56
N HIS A 61 -8.03 2.62 -4.98
CA HIS A 61 -8.78 2.96 -3.78
C HIS A 61 -7.89 3.15 -2.53
N HIS A 62 -6.70 2.54 -2.49
CA HIS A 62 -5.72 2.82 -1.45
C HIS A 62 -5.10 4.21 -1.63
N LEU A 63 -4.78 4.60 -2.87
CA LEU A 63 -4.26 5.94 -3.18
C LEU A 63 -5.28 7.01 -2.81
N ASP A 64 -6.54 6.80 -3.18
CA ASP A 64 -7.64 7.73 -2.89
C ASP A 64 -7.82 7.91 -1.37
N PHE A 65 -7.66 6.83 -0.60
CA PHE A 65 -7.68 6.90 0.87
C PHE A 65 -6.46 7.63 1.43
N LEU A 66 -5.25 7.34 0.95
CA LEU A 66 -4.01 7.99 1.44
C LEU A 66 -4.00 9.48 1.17
N ARG A 67 -4.52 9.93 0.03
CA ARG A 67 -4.66 11.36 -0.33
C ARG A 67 -5.59 12.13 0.61
N TYR A 68 -6.43 11.47 1.39
CA TYR A 68 -7.22 12.16 2.41
C TYR A 68 -6.34 12.66 3.59
N PHE A 69 -5.19 12.03 3.83
CA PHE A 69 -4.28 12.35 4.94
C PHE A 69 -3.12 13.28 4.55
N LEU A 70 -2.99 13.61 3.26
CA LEU A 70 -1.96 14.47 2.70
C LEU A 70 -2.55 15.84 2.33
#